data_AF-A0A8S4FXK0-F1
#
_entry.id   AF-A0A8S4FXK0-F1
#
_cell.length_a   1.000
_cell.length_b   1.000
_cell.length_c   1.000
_cell.angle_alpha   90.00
_cell.angle_beta   90.00
_cell.angle_gamma   90.00
#
_symmetry.space_group_name_H-M   'P 1'
#
loop_
_entity.id
_entity.type
_entity.pdbx_description
1 polymer ?
#
loop_
_entity_poly.entity_id
_entity_poly.type
_entity_poly.pdbx_seq_one_letter_code
_entity_poly.pdbx_strand_id
1 'polypeptide(L)'
;MAELDVESSAISVKTRNRTLEPITKAGYMDGAADGQASVYQSSFDVGYQQGLHYGIKFGLHDAQNWLKNSNLPIGNQKMRSVNCQICSNSTVPQQNIVNLVNEQKEQNDKYLKDKECQ
;
A
#
# COMPACT_ATOMS: atom_id res chain seq x y z
N MET A 1 -3.89 -60.38 22.71
CA MET A 1 -3.56 -59.11 23.43
C MET A 1 -2.75 -58.15 22.56
N ALA A 2 -1.96 -58.62 21.57
CA ALA A 2 -1.18 -57.74 20.68
C ALA A 2 -1.99 -57.02 19.56
N GLU A 3 -3.18 -57.51 19.17
CA GLU A 3 -3.97 -56.92 18.07
C GLU A 3 -4.66 -55.59 18.43
N LEU A 4 -5.04 -55.41 19.71
CA LEU A 4 -5.70 -54.19 20.20
C LEU A 4 -4.76 -52.96 20.23
N ASP A 5 -3.46 -53.19 20.48
CA ASP A 5 -2.47 -52.11 20.56
C ASP A 5 -2.09 -51.57 19.17
N VAL A 6 -2.07 -52.43 18.15
CA VAL A 6 -1.80 -52.04 16.76
C VAL A 6 -2.94 -51.17 16.22
N GLU A 7 -4.19 -51.55 16.47
CA GLU A 7 -5.38 -50.81 16.04
C GLU A 7 -5.48 -49.42 16.70
N SER A 8 -5.20 -49.34 18.01
CA SER A 8 -5.17 -48.07 18.75
C SER A 8 -4.08 -47.11 18.23
N SER A 9 -2.90 -47.64 17.90
CA SER A 9 -1.81 -46.83 17.31
C SER A 9 -2.18 -46.29 15.92
N ALA A 10 -2.85 -47.10 15.09
CA ALA A 10 -3.26 -46.71 13.74
C ALA A 10 -4.34 -45.62 13.77
N ILE A 11 -5.29 -45.71 14.71
CA ILE A 11 -6.32 -44.68 14.92
C ILE A 11 -5.69 -43.37 15.38
N SER A 12 -4.72 -43.43 16.29
CA SER A 12 -3.99 -42.26 16.79
C SER A 12 -3.22 -41.53 15.69
N VAL A 13 -2.49 -42.26 14.85
CA VAL A 13 -1.76 -41.70 13.69
C VAL A 13 -2.71 -41.07 12.68
N LYS A 14 -3.84 -41.73 12.38
CA LYS A 14 -4.84 -41.22 11.42
C LYS A 14 -5.52 -39.95 11.92
N THR A 15 -5.78 -39.89 13.23
CA THR A 15 -6.35 -38.71 13.90
C THR A 15 -5.35 -37.55 13.88
N ARG A 16 -4.09 -37.81 14.26
CA ARG A 16 -3.02 -36.82 14.19
C ARG A 16 -2.84 -36.25 12.78
N ASN A 17 -2.84 -37.09 11.75
CA ASN A 17 -2.70 -36.62 10.36
C ASN A 17 -3.90 -35.77 9.91
N ARG A 18 -5.13 -36.16 10.29
CA ARG A 18 -6.34 -35.35 10.03
C ARG A 18 -6.31 -33.99 10.73
N THR A 19 -5.65 -33.89 11.88
CA THR A 19 -5.50 -32.61 12.59
C THR A 19 -4.37 -31.77 12.01
N LEU A 20 -3.25 -32.39 11.63
CA LEU A 20 -2.06 -31.67 11.14
C LEU A 20 -2.19 -31.18 9.70
N GLU A 21 -2.84 -31.92 8.81
CA GLU A 21 -2.99 -31.50 7.40
C GLU A 21 -3.70 -30.14 7.22
N PRO A 22 -4.87 -29.88 7.85
CA PRO A 22 -5.54 -28.59 7.77
C PRO A 22 -4.69 -27.44 8.31
N ILE A 23 -3.99 -27.68 9.45
CA ILE A 23 -3.12 -26.68 10.08
C ILE A 23 -1.94 -26.36 9.17
N THR A 24 -1.35 -27.38 8.56
CA THR A 24 -0.22 -27.22 7.63
C THR A 24 -0.65 -26.44 6.40
N LYS A 25 -1.80 -26.79 5.82
CA LYS A 25 -2.38 -26.08 4.68
C LYS A 25 -2.70 -24.62 5.00
N ALA A 26 -3.27 -24.34 6.16
CA ALA A 26 -3.51 -22.98 6.63
C ALA A 26 -2.20 -22.19 6.76
N GLY A 27 -1.18 -22.77 7.41
CA GLY A 27 0.13 -22.12 7.54
C GLY A 27 0.82 -21.84 6.19
N TYR A 28 0.63 -22.69 5.18
CA TYR A 28 1.09 -22.40 3.81
C TYR A 28 0.34 -21.24 3.16
N MET A 29 -0.98 -21.16 3.36
CA MET A 29 -1.80 -20.07 2.82
C MET A 29 -1.44 -18.75 3.49
N ASP A 30 -1.26 -18.74 4.82
CA ASP A 30 -0.84 -17.57 5.58
C ASP A 30 0.57 -17.13 5.15
N GLY A 31 1.53 -18.06 5.05
CA GLY A 31 2.88 -17.75 4.57
C GLY A 31 2.91 -17.24 3.13
N ALA A 32 2.00 -17.70 2.26
CA ALA A 32 1.86 -17.17 0.90
C ALA A 32 1.28 -15.75 0.88
N ALA A 33 0.28 -15.46 1.73
CA ALA A 33 -0.31 -14.14 1.88
C ALA A 33 0.69 -13.13 2.50
N ASP A 34 1.44 -13.55 3.52
CA ASP A 34 2.50 -12.76 4.15
C ASP A 34 3.66 -12.50 3.18
N GLY A 35 4.07 -13.52 2.41
CA GLY A 35 5.06 -13.38 1.36
C GLY A 35 4.62 -12.39 0.28
N GLN A 36 3.36 -12.49 -0.16
CA GLN A 36 2.76 -11.54 -1.10
C GLN A 36 2.76 -10.11 -0.53
N ALA A 37 2.32 -9.92 0.72
CA ALA A 37 2.32 -8.62 1.39
C ALA A 37 3.74 -8.04 1.49
N SER A 38 4.72 -8.86 1.90
CA SER A 38 6.12 -8.47 2.01
C SER A 38 6.73 -8.03 0.69
N VAL A 39 6.36 -8.66 -0.44
CA VAL A 39 6.86 -8.28 -1.77
C VAL A 39 6.39 -6.87 -2.15
N TYR A 40 5.13 -6.53 -1.85
CA TYR A 40 4.58 -5.21 -2.16
C TYR A 40 4.93 -4.14 -1.13
N GLN A 41 5.34 -4.53 0.08
CA GLN A 41 5.62 -3.61 1.18
C GLN A 41 6.66 -2.56 0.80
N SER A 42 7.75 -2.96 0.16
CA SER A 42 8.81 -2.02 -0.27
C SER A 42 8.29 -0.93 -1.22
N SER A 43 7.42 -1.31 -2.15
CA SER A 43 6.84 -0.39 -3.15
C SER A 43 5.77 0.50 -2.52
N PHE A 44 5.00 -0.06 -1.59
CA PHE A 44 4.08 0.69 -0.76
C PHE A 44 4.80 1.75 0.09
N ASP A 45 5.89 1.37 0.77
CA ASP A 45 6.66 2.27 1.62
C ASP A 45 7.24 3.46 0.82
N VAL A 46 7.77 3.19 -0.38
CA VAL A 46 8.24 4.23 -1.30
C VAL A 46 7.11 5.19 -1.68
N GLY A 47 5.94 4.65 -2.08
CA GLY A 47 4.78 5.46 -2.43
C GLY A 47 4.25 6.27 -1.24
N TYR A 48 4.22 5.67 -0.05
CA TYR A 48 3.78 6.29 1.18
C TYR A 48 4.71 7.44 1.59
N GLN A 49 6.03 7.21 1.59
CA GLN A 49 7.03 8.22 1.90
C GLN A 49 6.94 9.41 0.92
N GLN A 50 6.84 9.12 -0.38
CA GLN A 50 6.69 10.16 -1.40
C GLN A 50 5.38 10.94 -1.20
N GLY A 51 4.26 10.25 -1.01
CA GLY A 51 2.95 10.85 -0.83
C GLY A 51 2.88 11.75 0.40
N LEU A 52 3.41 11.29 1.54
CA LEU A 52 3.47 12.07 2.77
C LEU A 52 4.32 13.34 2.60
N HIS A 53 5.50 13.21 1.99
CA HIS A 53 6.41 14.34 1.75
C HIS A 53 5.77 15.43 0.89
N TYR A 54 5.15 15.07 -0.23
CA TYR A 54 4.49 16.04 -1.09
C TYR A 54 3.19 16.57 -0.50
N GLY A 55 2.42 15.73 0.21
CA GLY A 55 1.21 16.16 0.91
C GLY A 55 1.48 17.29 1.91
N ILE A 56 2.54 17.17 2.71
CA ILE A 56 2.97 18.23 3.63
C ILE A 56 3.40 19.49 2.87
N LYS A 57 4.18 19.34 1.79
CA LYS A 57 4.61 20.49 0.97
C LYS A 57 3.44 21.25 0.36
N PHE A 58 2.47 20.55 -0.22
CA PHE A 58 1.27 21.16 -0.78
C PHE A 58 0.48 21.92 0.28
N GLY A 59 0.26 21.28 1.45
CA GLY A 59 -0.45 21.92 2.56
C GLY A 59 0.26 23.18 3.08
N LEU A 60 1.59 23.13 3.23
CA LEU A 60 2.38 24.28 3.65
C LEU A 60 2.32 25.42 2.64
N HIS A 61 2.46 25.09 1.35
CA HIS A 61 2.39 26.06 0.26
C HIS A 61 1.02 26.75 0.24
N ASP A 62 -0.07 25.98 0.31
CA ASP A 62 -1.43 26.52 0.31
C ASP A 62 -1.69 27.40 1.55
N ALA A 63 -1.17 27.02 2.73
CA ALA A 63 -1.24 27.84 3.94
C ALA A 63 -0.46 29.16 3.80
N GLN A 64 0.75 29.12 3.24
CA GLN A 64 1.56 30.32 2.99
C GLN A 64 0.86 31.28 2.01
N ASN A 65 0.26 30.74 0.95
CA ASN A 65 -0.49 31.55 -0.01
C ASN A 65 -1.75 32.16 0.60
N TRP A 66 -2.44 31.43 1.49
CA TRP A 66 -3.58 31.98 2.22
C TRP A 66 -3.18 33.13 3.15
N LEU A 67 -2.05 33.00 3.85
CA LEU A 67 -1.51 34.08 4.69
C LEU A 67 -1.13 35.33 3.89
N LYS A 68 -0.59 35.16 2.67
CA LYS A 68 -0.23 36.27 1.77
C LYS A 68 -1.44 36.93 1.12
N ASN A 69 -2.46 36.14 0.76
CA ASN A 69 -3.64 36.60 0.03
C ASN A 69 -4.89 36.44 0.89
N SER A 70 -5.18 37.45 1.72
CA SER A 70 -6.27 37.48 2.73
C SER A 70 -7.70 37.35 2.18
N ASN A 71 -7.87 37.14 0.86
CA ASN A 71 -9.16 37.03 0.17
C ASN A 71 -9.39 35.66 -0.49
N LEU A 72 -8.56 34.63 -0.25
CA LEU A 72 -8.85 33.31 -0.80
C LEU A 72 -10.10 32.73 -0.10
N PRO A 73 -11.18 32.42 -0.84
CA PRO A 73 -12.36 31.81 -0.24
C PRO A 73 -11.97 30.48 0.38
N ILE A 74 -12.42 30.24 1.61
CA ILE A 74 -12.44 28.91 2.26
C ILE A 74 -13.53 28.08 1.54
N GLY A 75 -13.34 27.86 0.24
CA GLY A 75 -14.33 27.30 -0.65
C GLY A 75 -13.91 25.90 -1.05
N ASN A 76 -14.54 24.90 -0.45
CA ASN A 76 -14.49 23.49 -0.85
C ASN A 76 -13.09 23.04 -1.32
N GLN A 77 -12.10 23.11 -0.42
CA GLN A 77 -10.85 22.39 -0.65
C GLN A 77 -11.22 20.92 -0.71
N LYS A 78 -11.42 20.39 -1.92
CA LYS A 78 -11.60 18.97 -2.13
C LYS A 78 -10.37 18.34 -1.53
N MET A 79 -10.53 17.65 -0.40
CA MET A 79 -9.51 16.81 0.24
C MET A 79 -8.89 15.79 -0.74
N ARG A 80 -9.49 15.64 -1.93
CA ARG A 80 -8.99 14.91 -3.10
C ARG A 80 -8.01 15.69 -4.00
N SER A 81 -7.48 16.84 -3.59
CA SER A 81 -6.52 17.64 -4.39
C SER A 81 -5.10 17.07 -4.42
N VAL A 82 -4.87 15.89 -3.85
CA VAL A 82 -3.58 15.21 -3.96
C VAL A 82 -3.36 14.87 -5.43
N ASN A 83 -2.31 15.45 -6.02
CA ASN A 83 -1.91 15.26 -7.40
C ASN A 83 -1.45 13.81 -7.63
N CYS A 84 -2.37 12.84 -7.65
CA CYS A 84 -2.06 11.42 -7.81
C CYS A 84 -2.20 11.00 -9.28
N GLN A 85 -1.09 10.83 -9.99
CA GLN A 85 -1.08 10.48 -11.42
C GLN A 85 -1.67 9.09 -11.68
N ILE A 86 -1.38 8.13 -10.79
CA ILE A 86 -1.94 6.78 -10.84
C ILE A 86 -3.47 6.80 -10.70
N CYS A 87 -3.99 7.69 -9.85
CA CYS A 87 -5.43 7.83 -9.60
C CYS A 87 -6.14 8.56 -10.76
N SER A 88 -5.43 9.46 -11.44
CA SER A 88 -5.97 10.25 -12.54
C SER A 88 -5.92 9.54 -13.89
N ASN A 89 -5.01 8.58 -14.07
CA ASN A 89 -4.78 7.97 -15.38
C ASN A 89 -4.76 6.43 -15.28
N SER A 90 -5.80 5.78 -15.79
CA SER A 90 -6.05 4.35 -15.61
C SER A 90 -5.13 3.43 -16.44
N THR A 91 -4.30 3.99 -17.33
CA THR A 91 -3.32 3.28 -18.17
C THR A 91 -1.93 3.18 -17.53
N VAL A 92 -1.68 3.97 -16.51
CA VAL A 92 -0.43 4.02 -15.72
C VAL A 92 -0.10 2.71 -14.97
N PRO A 93 -1.06 1.86 -14.51
CA PRO A 93 -0.75 0.63 -13.75
C PRO A 93 0.10 -0.43 -14.47
N GLN A 94 0.36 -0.29 -15.77
CA GLN A 94 1.18 -1.22 -16.55
C GLN A 94 2.69 -0.92 -16.49
N GLN A 95 3.09 0.20 -15.89
CA GLN A 95 4.49 0.60 -15.79
C GLN A 95 5.17 -0.01 -14.55
N ASN A 96 6.51 -0.12 -14.58
CA ASN A 96 7.25 -0.51 -13.39
C ASN A 96 7.20 0.59 -12.31
N ILE A 97 7.34 0.20 -11.04
CA ILE A 97 7.23 1.10 -9.88
C ILE A 97 8.19 2.30 -9.97
N VAL A 98 9.40 2.11 -10.50
CA VAL A 98 10.40 3.19 -10.60
C VAL A 98 9.89 4.30 -11.52
N ASN A 99 9.31 3.94 -12.67
CA ASN A 99 8.74 4.90 -13.60
C ASN A 99 7.55 5.63 -12.98
N LEU A 100 6.67 4.91 -12.29
CA LEU A 100 5.54 5.49 -11.56
C LEU A 100 5.98 6.54 -10.54
N VAL A 101 7.00 6.21 -9.74
CA VAL A 101 7.54 7.10 -8.71
C VAL A 101 8.16 8.34 -9.36
N ASN A 102 8.88 8.18 -10.47
CA ASN A 102 9.51 9.29 -11.19
C ASN A 102 8.49 10.22 -11.83
N GLU A 103 7.49 9.67 -12.53
CA GLU A 103 6.41 10.44 -13.15
C GLU A 103 5.61 11.22 -12.09
N GLN A 104 5.26 10.54 -10.99
CA GLN A 104 4.57 11.17 -9.86
C GLN A 104 5.38 12.31 -9.25
N LYS A 105 6.71 12.13 -9.14
CA LYS A 105 7.63 13.16 -8.66
C LYS A 105 7.65 14.37 -9.58
N GLU A 106 7.83 14.14 -10.88
CA GLU A 106 7.91 15.18 -11.89
C GLU A 106 6.65 16.06 -11.90
N GLN A 107 5.47 15.42 -11.87
CA GLN A 107 4.21 16.14 -11.86
C GLN A 107 4.00 16.93 -10.55
N ASN A 108 4.43 16.39 -9.41
CA ASN A 108 4.36 17.12 -8.14
C ASN A 108 5.30 18.33 -8.11
N ASP A 109 6.53 18.17 -8.62
CA ASP A 109 7.50 19.26 -8.70
C ASP A 109 7.01 20.36 -9.65
N LYS A 110 6.38 19.99 -10.78
CA LYS A 110 5.75 20.93 -11.69
C LYS A 110 4.60 21.68 -11.02
N TYR A 111 3.71 20.98 -10.32
CA TYR A 111 2.59 21.58 -9.60
C TYR A 111 3.04 22.61 -8.56
N LEU A 112 4.11 22.33 -7.82
CA LEU A 112 4.69 23.28 -6.87
C LEU A 112 5.23 24.53 -7.58
N LYS A 113 6.00 24.35 -8.66
CA LYS A 113 6.57 25.47 -9.43
C LYS A 113 5.51 26.37 -10.05
N ASP A 114 4.47 25.78 -10.64
CA ASP A 114 3.40 26.53 -11.29
C ASP A 114 2.64 27.41 -10.28
N LYS A 115 2.60 27.01 -9.00
CA LYS A 115 1.99 27.79 -7.92
C LYS A 115 2.90 28.82 -7.25
N GLU A 116 4.23 28.75 -7.42
CA GLU A 116 5.19 29.76 -6.94
C GLU A 116 5.23 31.01 -7.85
N CYS A 117 4.80 30.88 -9.11
CA CYS A 117 4.79 31.96 -10.11
C CYS A 117 3.49 32.80 -10.15
N GLN A 118 2.57 32.62 -9.21
CA GLN A 118 1.32 33.39 -9.08
C GLN A 118 1.30 34.21 -7.79
#